data_AF-A0A1H3NLM6-F1
#
_entry.id   AF-A0A1H3NLM6-F1
#
_cell.length_a   1.000
_cell.length_b   1.000
_cell.length_c   1.000
_cell.angle_alpha   90.00
_cell.angle_beta   90.00
_cell.angle_gamma   90.00
#
_symmetry.space_group_name_H-M   'P 1'
#
loop_
_entity.id
_entity.type
_entity.pdbx_description
1 polymer ?
#
loop_
_entity_poly.entity_id
_entity_poly.type
_entity_poly.pdbx_seq_one_letter_code
_entity_poly.pdbx_strand_id
1 'polypeptide(L)'
;MLDVQREELPQAYLLILSYLASDTNDSEMLARALHRASRTSKPAVVVDLSLVDSLSNDVIELLLAYAFALRAQARQLILCHTPQASRHRFQRLDTDSQPLLVASVLDAIEEIEFGASRMS
;
A
#
# COMPACT_ATOMS: atom_id res chain seq x y z
N MET A 1 5.77 16.88 -6.11
CA MET A 1 6.23 15.71 -6.86
C MET A 1 6.39 14.53 -5.91
N LEU A 2 5.40 13.65 -5.90
CA LEU A 2 5.48 12.35 -5.28
C LEU A 2 6.53 11.52 -6.02
N ASP A 3 7.61 11.17 -5.34
CA ASP A 3 8.50 10.12 -5.82
C ASP A 3 8.06 8.78 -5.22
N VAL A 4 8.25 7.73 -6.01
CA VAL A 4 7.91 6.37 -5.61
C VAL A 4 9.12 5.50 -5.88
N GLN A 5 9.90 5.25 -4.82
CA GLN A 5 10.95 4.25 -4.85
C GLN A 5 10.32 2.85 -4.81
N ARG A 6 10.96 1.90 -5.50
CA ARG A 6 10.44 0.55 -5.69
C ARG A 6 11.50 -0.46 -5.33
N GLU A 7 11.12 -1.49 -4.59
CA GLU A 7 12.00 -2.58 -4.22
C GLU A 7 11.26 -3.92 -4.30
N GLU A 8 11.93 -4.93 -4.85
CA GLU A 8 11.40 -6.28 -4.89
C GLU A 8 11.90 -7.08 -3.69
N LEU A 9 10.97 -7.51 -2.85
CA LEU A 9 11.23 -8.38 -1.72
C LEU A 9 10.81 -9.82 -2.08
N PRO A 10 11.27 -10.86 -1.36
CA PRO A 10 10.90 -12.25 -1.65
C PRO A 10 9.39 -12.46 -1.77
N GLN A 11 8.61 -11.93 -0.82
CA GLN A 11 7.16 -12.09 -0.73
C GLN A 11 6.36 -10.80 -0.97
N ALA A 12 7.02 -9.69 -1.32
CA ALA A 12 6.34 -8.42 -1.51
C ALA A 12 6.95 -7.56 -2.61
N TYR A 13 6.15 -6.64 -3.14
CA TYR A 13 6.64 -5.50 -3.90
C TYR A 13 6.48 -4.25 -3.04
N LEU A 14 7.59 -3.62 -2.64
CA LEU A 14 7.61 -2.46 -1.77
C LEU A 14 7.59 -1.17 -2.60
N LEU A 15 6.67 -0.27 -2.27
CA LEU A 15 6.58 1.09 -2.77
C LEU A 15 6.84 2.04 -1.60
N ILE A 16 7.90 2.86 -1.68
CA ILE A 16 8.17 3.90 -0.67
C ILE A 16 7.77 5.22 -1.28
N LEU A 17 6.79 5.89 -0.66
CA LEU A 17 6.28 7.18 -1.12
C LEU A 17 7.01 8.30 -0.40
N SER A 18 7.46 9.30 -1.15
CA SER A 18 8.03 10.52 -0.61
C SER A 18 7.50 11.73 -1.37
N TYR A 19 7.19 12.82 -0.65
CA TYR A 19 6.81 14.08 -1.30
C TYR A 19 8.03 14.97 -1.46
N LEU A 20 8.47 15.18 -2.71
CA LEU A 20 9.36 16.25 -3.10
C LEU A 20 8.50 17.40 -3.63
N ALA A 21 8.13 18.38 -2.79
CA ALA A 21 7.47 19.65 -3.13
C ALA A 21 6.32 19.62 -4.18
N SER A 22 5.11 19.91 -3.72
CA SER A 22 3.81 20.08 -4.41
C SER A 22 3.83 20.26 -5.94
N ASP A 23 3.33 19.26 -6.67
CA ASP A 23 2.90 19.42 -8.07
C ASP A 23 1.73 18.48 -8.38
N THR A 24 0.90 18.85 -9.35
CA THR A 24 -0.45 18.32 -9.62
C THR A 24 -0.50 16.88 -10.17
N ASN A 25 0.62 16.15 -10.26
CA ASN A 25 0.72 14.87 -10.97
C ASN A 25 0.97 13.63 -10.07
N ASP A 26 0.82 13.81 -8.76
CA ASP A 26 1.20 12.83 -7.74
C ASP A 26 0.36 11.53 -7.81
N SER A 27 -0.94 11.64 -8.11
CA SER A 27 -1.86 10.49 -8.22
C SER A 27 -1.54 9.59 -9.42
N GLU A 28 -1.13 10.16 -10.56
CA GLU A 28 -0.77 9.38 -11.74
C GLU A 28 0.53 8.58 -11.52
N MET A 29 1.53 9.17 -10.86
CA MET A 29 2.79 8.49 -10.55
C MET A 29 2.56 7.29 -9.63
N LEU A 30 1.74 7.46 -8.60
CA LEU A 30 1.31 6.37 -7.72
C LEU A 30 0.51 5.31 -8.49
N ALA A 31 -0.44 5.71 -9.32
CA ALA A 31 -1.27 4.79 -10.11
C ALA A 31 -0.39 3.92 -11.03
N ARG A 32 0.61 4.52 -11.68
CA ARG A 32 1.58 3.78 -12.50
C ARG A 32 2.42 2.82 -11.67
N ALA A 33 2.82 3.20 -10.45
CA ALA A 33 3.60 2.34 -9.56
C ALA A 33 2.78 1.15 -9.05
N LEU A 34 1.55 1.40 -8.57
CA LEU A 34 0.61 0.38 -8.12
C LEU A 34 0.25 -0.58 -9.24
N HIS A 35 0.00 -0.06 -10.46
CA HIS A 35 -0.28 -0.91 -11.61
C HIS A 35 0.86 -1.89 -11.91
N ARG A 36 2.11 -1.43 -11.82
CA ARG A 36 3.27 -2.32 -11.99
C ARG A 36 3.34 -3.35 -10.87
N ALA A 37 3.20 -2.94 -9.62
CA ALA A 37 3.22 -3.83 -8.46
C ALA A 37 2.11 -4.89 -8.54
N SER A 38 0.91 -4.51 -8.98
CA SER A 38 -0.23 -5.42 -9.13
C SER A 38 -0.04 -6.44 -10.25
N ARG A 39 0.87 -6.20 -11.22
CA ARG A 39 1.19 -7.19 -12.26
C ARG A 39 2.20 -8.24 -11.80
N THR A 40 2.85 -8.04 -10.66
CA THR A 40 3.77 -9.05 -10.11
C THR A 40 3.01 -10.26 -9.58
N SER A 41 3.68 -11.40 -9.46
CA SER A 41 3.14 -12.59 -8.79
C SER A 41 3.33 -12.58 -7.27
N LYS A 42 3.80 -11.46 -6.68
CA LYS A 42 4.04 -11.35 -5.25
C LYS A 42 2.72 -11.39 -4.46
N PRO A 43 2.65 -12.13 -3.34
CA PRO A 43 1.42 -12.23 -2.57
C PRO A 43 0.98 -10.91 -1.95
N ALA A 44 1.89 -9.96 -1.74
CA ALA A 44 1.58 -8.64 -1.22
C ALA A 44 2.21 -7.50 -2.02
N VAL A 45 1.53 -6.36 -2.00
CA VAL A 45 2.10 -5.04 -2.32
C VAL A 45 2.14 -4.25 -1.02
N VAL A 46 3.32 -3.75 -0.65
CA VAL A 46 3.54 -2.96 0.57
C VAL A 46 3.76 -1.51 0.17
N VAL A 47 3.06 -0.60 0.81
CA VAL A 47 3.21 0.85 0.60
C VAL A 47 3.70 1.48 1.90
N ASP A 48 4.93 1.99 1.88
CA ASP A 48 5.50 2.74 2.99
C ASP A 48 5.20 4.24 2.84
N LEU A 49 4.53 4.77 3.86
CA LEU A 49 4.11 6.17 3.97
C LEU A 49 4.94 6.93 5.01
N SER A 50 6.09 6.39 5.43
CA SER A 50 6.96 6.99 6.46
C SER A 50 7.44 8.41 6.13
N LEU A 51 7.51 8.77 4.85
CA LEU A 51 7.93 10.08 4.35
C LEU A 51 6.74 10.95 3.88
N VAL A 52 5.53 10.63 4.34
CA VAL A 52 4.29 11.28 3.95
C VAL A 52 3.54 11.75 5.19
N ASP A 53 3.26 13.06 5.28
CA ASP A 53 2.50 13.62 6.41
C ASP A 53 0.98 13.56 6.22
N SER A 54 0.51 13.54 4.97
CA SER A 54 -0.92 13.51 4.65
C SER A 54 -1.19 12.87 3.29
N LEU A 55 -2.40 12.33 3.13
CA LEU A 55 -2.86 11.77 1.86
C LEU A 55 -4.04 12.60 1.35
N SER A 56 -4.02 12.95 0.06
CA SER A 56 -5.20 13.49 -0.60
C SER A 56 -6.28 12.41 -0.73
N ASN A 57 -7.54 12.83 -0.90
CA ASN A 57 -8.64 11.90 -1.11
C ASN A 57 -8.40 11.03 -2.36
N ASP A 58 -7.88 11.60 -3.45
CA ASP A 58 -7.61 10.85 -4.68
C ASP A 58 -6.59 9.71 -4.46
N VAL A 59 -5.56 9.94 -3.64
CA VAL A 59 -4.59 8.91 -3.26
C VAL A 59 -5.25 7.83 -2.40
N ILE A 60 -6.12 8.22 -1.46
CA ILE A 60 -6.85 7.26 -0.63
C ILE A 60 -7.77 6.38 -1.49
N GLU A 61 -8.58 6.97 -2.36
CA GLU A 61 -9.47 6.24 -3.27
C GLU A 61 -8.69 5.30 -4.19
N LEU A 62 -7.54 5.74 -4.70
CA LEU A 62 -6.65 4.91 -5.50
C LEU A 62 -6.10 3.71 -4.72
N LEU A 63 -5.62 3.92 -3.49
CA LEU A 63 -5.14 2.84 -2.63
C LEU A 63 -6.26 1.83 -2.32
N LEU A 64 -7.48 2.30 -2.06
CA LEU A 64 -8.64 1.45 -1.83
C LEU A 64 -9.03 0.64 -3.07
N ALA A 65 -9.01 1.25 -4.25
CA ALA A 65 -9.27 0.56 -5.51
C ALA A 65 -8.26 -0.58 -5.74
N TYR A 66 -6.98 -0.35 -5.45
CA TYR A 66 -5.96 -1.39 -5.56
C TYR A 66 -6.04 -2.44 -4.46
N ALA A 67 -6.44 -2.09 -3.24
CA ALA A 67 -6.71 -3.06 -2.17
C ALA A 67 -7.82 -4.03 -2.59
N PHE A 68 -8.90 -3.51 -3.18
CA PHE A 68 -9.98 -4.32 -3.72
C PHE A 68 -9.51 -5.22 -4.88
N ALA A 69 -8.77 -4.66 -5.85
CA ALA A 69 -8.29 -5.41 -7.02
C ALA A 69 -7.32 -6.54 -6.64
N LEU A 70 -6.42 -6.30 -5.69
CA LEU A 70 -5.48 -7.32 -5.19
C LEU A 70 -6.21 -8.42 -4.41
N ARG A 71 -7.21 -8.05 -3.61
CA ARG A 71 -8.02 -9.02 -2.85
C ARG A 71 -8.78 -9.98 -3.75
N ALA A 72 -9.33 -9.50 -4.86
CA ALA A 72 -9.97 -10.35 -5.87
C ALA A 72 -9.01 -11.41 -6.46
N GLN A 73 -7.70 -11.23 -6.28
CA GLN A 73 -6.63 -12.15 -6.71
C GLN A 73 -6.03 -12.93 -5.52
N ALA A 74 -6.68 -12.92 -4.34
CA ALA A 74 -6.16 -13.48 -3.08
C ALA A 74 -4.81 -12.90 -2.65
N ARG A 75 -4.58 -11.62 -2.96
CA ARG A 75 -3.37 -10.86 -2.63
C ARG A 75 -3.71 -9.68 -1.73
N GLN A 76 -2.70 -9.11 -1.09
CA GLN A 76 -2.90 -8.06 -0.10
C GLN A 76 -2.24 -6.75 -0.52
N LEU A 77 -2.92 -5.64 -0.20
CA LEU A 77 -2.30 -4.32 -0.08
C LEU A 77 -2.08 -4.05 1.41
N ILE A 78 -0.84 -3.76 1.78
CA ILE A 78 -0.45 -3.43 3.15
C ILE A 78 0.06 -2.00 3.17
N LEU A 79 -0.47 -1.17 4.07
CA LEU A 79 -0.04 0.22 4.25
C LEU A 79 0.74 0.34 5.57
N CYS A 80 1.99 0.75 5.48
CA CYS A 80 2.86 1.04 6.61
C CYS A 80 2.85 2.53 6.93
N HIS A 81 3.10 2.89 8.19
CA HIS A 81 3.23 4.28 8.64
C HIS A 81 2.09 5.21 8.17
N THR A 82 0.86 4.70 8.04
CA THR A 82 -0.26 5.49 7.52
C THR A 82 -0.49 6.75 8.37
N PRO A 83 -0.56 7.95 7.78
CA PRO A 83 -0.79 9.18 8.53
C PRO A 83 -2.06 9.09 9.40
N GLN A 84 -1.98 9.54 10.65
CA GLN A 84 -3.10 9.45 11.60
C GLN A 84 -4.37 10.11 11.05
N ALA A 85 -4.22 11.28 10.41
CA ALA A 85 -5.34 12.01 9.80
C ALA A 85 -6.07 11.18 8.74
N SER A 86 -5.39 10.28 8.04
CA SER A 86 -5.95 9.47 6.95
C SER A 86 -6.44 8.10 7.42
N ARG A 87 -5.97 7.58 8.57
CA ARG A 87 -6.34 6.25 9.09
C ARG A 87 -7.86 6.04 9.19
N HIS A 88 -8.58 7.07 9.63
CA HIS A 88 -10.03 6.99 9.78
C HIS A 88 -10.77 6.67 8.47
N ARG A 89 -10.22 7.05 7.30
CA ARG A 89 -10.84 6.75 6.00
C ARG A 89 -10.77 5.26 5.68
N PHE A 90 -9.64 4.63 5.96
CA PHE A 90 -9.44 3.20 5.74
C PHE A 90 -10.25 2.35 6.73
N GLN A 91 -10.33 2.79 7.99
CA GLN A 91 -10.99 2.02 9.07
C GLN A 91 -12.52 2.07 9.04
N ARG A 92 -13.13 2.97 8.26
CA ARG A 92 -14.60 3.09 8.14
C ARG A 92 -15.21 2.10 7.15
N LEU A 93 -14.40 1.38 6.41
CA LEU A 93 -14.88 0.35 5.48
C LEU A 93 -15.21 -0.93 6.24
N ASP A 94 -16.00 -1.81 5.63
CA ASP A 94 -16.18 -3.17 6.15
C ASP A 94 -14.82 -3.86 6.28
N THR A 95 -14.66 -4.71 7.29
CA THR A 95 -13.38 -5.39 7.60
C THR A 95 -12.78 -6.08 6.37
N ASP A 96 -13.63 -6.67 5.52
CA ASP A 96 -13.22 -7.34 4.28
C ASP A 96 -12.84 -6.39 3.13
N SER A 97 -12.97 -5.08 3.32
CA SER A 97 -12.62 -4.05 2.34
C SER A 97 -11.43 -3.19 2.79
N GLN A 98 -11.00 -3.31 4.05
CA GLN A 98 -9.86 -2.55 4.56
C GLN A 98 -8.54 -3.11 4.05
N PRO A 99 -7.60 -2.28 3.57
CA PRO A 99 -6.21 -2.72 3.45
C PRO A 99 -5.65 -3.01 4.85
N LEU A 100 -4.65 -3.89 4.95
CA LEU A 100 -3.98 -4.14 6.22
C LEU A 100 -3.15 -2.91 6.58
N LEU A 101 -3.38 -2.33 7.77
CA LEU A 101 -2.62 -1.18 8.27
C LEU A 101 -1.66 -1.67 9.36
N VAL A 102 -0.36 -1.47 9.15
CA VAL A 102 0.67 -1.86 10.11
C VAL A 102 1.54 -0.67 10.51
N ALA A 103 2.32 -0.82 11.58
CA ALA A 103 3.16 0.26 12.07
C ALA A 103 4.38 0.47 11.17
N SER A 104 5.02 -0.61 10.71
CA SER A 104 6.27 -0.57 9.94
C SER A 104 6.31 -1.57 8.77
N VAL A 105 7.33 -1.45 7.93
CA VAL A 105 7.61 -2.43 6.86
C VAL A 105 8.00 -3.79 7.44
N LEU A 106 8.66 -3.81 8.61
CA LEU A 106 9.00 -5.05 9.30
C LEU A 106 7.74 -5.82 9.69
N ASP A 107 6.78 -5.15 10.32
CA ASP A 107 5.49 -5.76 10.69
C ASP A 107 4.75 -6.29 9.45
N ALA A 108 4.83 -5.59 8.31
CA ALA A 108 4.23 -6.07 7.06
C ALA A 108 4.85 -7.40 6.60
N ILE A 109 6.17 -7.53 6.69
CA ILE A 109 6.88 -8.75 6.30
C ILE A 109 6.49 -9.91 7.24
N GLU A 110 6.46 -9.67 8.55
CA GLU A 110 6.05 -10.66 9.54
C GLU A 110 4.61 -11.16 9.29
N GLU A 111 3.67 -10.26 8.99
CA GLU A 111 2.29 -10.62 8.66
C GLU A 111 2.19 -11.48 7.38
N ILE A 112 2.99 -11.17 6.35
CA ILE A 112 3.03 -11.94 5.12
C ILE A 112 3.57 -13.37 5.37
N GLU A 113 4.67 -13.48 6.11
CA GLU A 113 5.30 -14.77 6.44
C GLU A 113 4.40 -15.63 7.33
N PHE A 114 3.71 -15.01 8.28
CA PHE A 114 2.74 -15.67 9.14
C PHE A 114 1.52 -16.15 8.35
N GLY A 115 1.04 -15.34 7.40
CA GLY A 115 -0.02 -15.72 6.47
C GLY A 115 0.36 -16.92 5.60
N ALA A 116 1.58 -16.93 5.04
CA ALA A 116 2.09 -18.04 4.25
C ALA A 116 2.18 -19.35 5.06
N SER A 117 2.59 -19.26 6.33
CA SER A 117 2.71 -20.42 7.23
C SER A 117 1.37 -21.08 7.57
N ARG A 118 0.25 -20.35 7.51
CA ARG A 118 -1.10 -20.89 7.76
C ARG A 118 -1.73 -21.60 6.56
N MET A 119 -1.20 -21.35 5.37
CA MET A 119 -1.69 -21.92 4.10
C MET A 119 -0.89 -23.16 3.64
N SER A 120 0.16 -23.50 4.40
CA SER A 120 1.05 -24.65 4.17
C SER A 120 0.60 -25.87 4.97
#